data_AF-A0A150PEW7-F1
#
_entry.id   AF-A0A150PEW7-F1
#
_cell.length_a   1.000
_cell.length_b   1.000
_cell.length_c   1.000
_cell.angle_alpha   90.00
_cell.angle_beta   90.00
_cell.angle_gamma   90.00
#
_symmetry.space_group_name_H-M   'P 1'
#
loop_
_entity.id
_entity.type
_entity.pdbx_description
1 polymer ?
#
loop_
_entity_poly.entity_id
_entity_poly.type
_entity_poly.pdbx_seq_one_letter_code
_entity_poly.pdbx_strand_id
1 'polypeptide(L)'
;MSGEGHQLGQNVAIGSDGDVYVQGEFENTMKFGSAELISADEHGSLFVARLSRVGQLSWSRKIDGFSDRRWAGMALTSSGEPVLLGSFSGIVELGTSTLTTNGGPDVFLVKLVP
;
A
#
# COMPACT_ATOMS: atom_id res chain seq x y z
N MET A 1 -5.43 6.44 -13.26
CA MET A 1 -4.71 7.00 -12.08
C MET A 1 -4.15 8.33 -12.51
N SER A 2 -4.26 9.35 -11.68
CA SER A 2 -3.61 10.66 -11.88
C SER A 2 -3.18 11.21 -10.53
N GLY A 3 -2.22 12.11 -10.49
CA GLY A 3 -1.67 12.61 -9.23
C GLY A 3 -0.56 13.63 -9.48
N GLU A 4 -0.13 14.30 -8.42
CA GLU A 4 1.05 15.16 -8.43
C GLU A 4 2.22 14.41 -7.79
N GLY A 5 3.44 14.60 -8.30
CA GLY A 5 4.60 13.81 -7.87
C GLY A 5 4.67 12.44 -8.53
N HIS A 6 5.53 11.56 -8.02
CA HIS A 6 5.73 10.22 -8.56
C HIS A 6 4.60 9.25 -8.17
N GLN A 7 4.12 8.43 -9.11
CA GLN A 7 3.21 7.31 -8.82
C GLN A 7 3.67 6.06 -9.55
N LEU A 8 3.94 4.99 -8.80
CA LEU A 8 4.39 3.71 -9.35
C LEU A 8 3.53 2.57 -8.86
N GLY A 9 3.08 1.72 -9.79
CA GLY A 9 2.61 0.38 -9.47
C GLY A 9 3.80 -0.55 -9.31
N GLN A 10 3.84 -1.32 -8.21
CA GLN A 10 4.94 -2.22 -7.89
C GLN A 10 4.53 -3.70 -7.95
N ASN A 11 3.28 -4.02 -7.59
CA ASN A 11 2.80 -5.39 -7.55
C ASN A 11 1.32 -5.50 -7.94
N VAL A 12 0.95 -6.65 -8.49
CA VAL A 12 -0.43 -7.03 -8.78
C VAL A 12 -0.69 -8.47 -8.39
N ALA A 13 -1.85 -8.72 -7.78
CA ALA A 13 -2.33 -10.06 -7.46
C ALA A 13 -3.80 -10.21 -7.87
N ILE A 14 -4.21 -11.42 -8.21
CA ILE A 14 -5.59 -11.75 -8.58
C ILE A 14 -6.18 -12.66 -7.51
N GLY A 15 -7.30 -12.24 -6.93
CA GLY A 15 -8.07 -13.02 -5.98
C GLY A 15 -8.79 -14.19 -6.67
N SER A 16 -9.20 -15.19 -5.89
CA SER A 16 -9.97 -16.33 -6.40
C SER A 16 -11.36 -15.97 -6.94
N ASP A 17 -11.87 -14.79 -6.56
CA ASP A 17 -13.11 -14.17 -7.04
C ASP A 17 -12.93 -13.40 -8.37
N GLY A 18 -11.68 -13.29 -8.85
CA GLY A 18 -11.29 -12.52 -10.02
C GLY A 18 -11.02 -11.05 -9.74
N ASP A 19 -11.09 -10.61 -8.48
CA ASP A 19 -10.77 -9.24 -8.11
C ASP A 19 -9.27 -8.99 -8.20
N VAL A 20 -8.91 -7.76 -8.56
CA VAL A 20 -7.52 -7.35 -8.80
C VAL A 20 -7.04 -6.52 -7.63
N TYR A 21 -5.90 -6.90 -7.07
CA TYR A 21 -5.24 -6.17 -6.01
C TYR A 21 -3.99 -5.52 -6.59
N VAL A 22 -3.85 -4.22 -6.39
CA VAL A 22 -2.69 -3.45 -6.84
C VAL A 22 -2.01 -2.84 -5.62
N GLN A 23 -0.70 -2.97 -5.57
CA GLN A 23 0.14 -2.31 -4.58
C GLN A 23 1.17 -1.44 -5.29
N GLY A 24 1.45 -0.29 -4.71
CA GLY A 24 2.45 0.63 -5.22
C GLY A 24 2.78 1.74 -4.24
N GLU A 25 3.41 2.78 -4.76
CA GLU A 25 3.75 3.99 -4.02
C GLU A 25 3.28 5.23 -4.76
N PHE A 26 3.02 6.30 -4.01
CA PHE A 26 2.67 7.59 -4.55
C PHE A 26 3.22 8.73 -3.70
N GLU A 27 3.60 9.83 -4.33
CA GLU A 27 3.92 11.09 -3.67
C GLU A 27 2.71 12.02 -3.68
N ASN A 28 2.70 13.00 -2.76
CA ASN A 28 1.69 14.05 -2.63
C ASN A 28 0.24 13.52 -2.69
N THR A 29 -0.39 13.56 -3.86
CA THR A 29 -1.78 13.17 -4.05
C THR A 29 -1.89 12.16 -5.17
N MET A 30 -2.65 11.10 -4.93
CA MET A 30 -3.02 10.12 -5.94
C MET A 30 -4.54 9.96 -6.02
N LYS A 31 -5.06 10.07 -7.24
CA LYS A 31 -6.44 9.74 -7.61
C LYS A 31 -6.49 8.36 -8.23
N PHE A 32 -7.20 7.46 -7.55
CA PHE A 32 -7.42 6.10 -8.01
C PHE A 32 -8.92 5.84 -8.05
N GLY A 33 -9.50 5.69 -9.24
CA GLY A 33 -10.95 5.67 -9.41
C GLY A 33 -11.60 6.94 -8.86
N SER A 34 -12.60 6.78 -7.99
CA SER A 34 -13.25 7.88 -7.27
C SER A 34 -12.59 8.22 -5.92
N ALA A 35 -11.52 7.50 -5.53
CA ALA A 35 -10.80 7.76 -4.30
C ALA A 35 -9.64 8.73 -4.52
N GLU A 36 -9.43 9.60 -3.54
CA GLU A 36 -8.28 10.50 -3.45
C GLU A 36 -7.49 10.13 -2.19
N LEU A 37 -6.22 9.78 -2.37
CA LEU A 37 -5.28 9.49 -1.31
C LEU A 37 -4.24 10.62 -1.26
N ILE A 38 -3.98 11.12 -0.05
CA ILE A 38 -3.01 12.20 0.19
C ILE A 38 -1.94 11.64 1.12
N SER A 39 -0.68 11.68 0.68
CA SER A 39 0.49 11.27 1.46
C SER A 39 0.67 12.20 2.66
N ALA A 40 0.92 11.62 3.83
CA ALA A 40 1.35 12.40 4.99
C ALA A 40 2.88 12.59 5.03
N ASP A 41 3.62 11.85 4.20
CA ASP A 41 5.08 11.84 4.19
C ASP A 41 5.63 12.67 3.03
N GLU A 42 6.76 13.34 3.27
CA GLU A 42 7.47 14.13 2.26
C GLU A 42 7.99 13.30 1.08
N HIS A 43 8.29 12.02 1.35
CA HIS A 43 8.79 11.10 0.35
C HIS A 43 7.67 10.31 -0.34
N GLY A 44 6.41 10.39 0.13
CA GLY A 44 5.23 9.66 -0.38
C GLY A 44 4.69 8.53 0.54
N SER A 45 3.70 7.76 0.11
CA SER A 45 3.13 6.65 0.89
C SER A 45 3.01 5.38 0.05
N LEU A 46 2.92 4.22 0.72
CA LEU A 46 2.47 3.00 0.06
C LEU A 46 0.95 3.06 -0.13
N PHE A 47 0.44 2.48 -1.21
CA PHE A 47 -0.99 2.23 -1.37
C PHE A 47 -1.26 0.77 -1.70
N VAL A 48 -2.44 0.32 -1.29
CA VAL A 48 -3.07 -0.92 -1.76
C VAL A 48 -4.49 -0.60 -2.21
N ALA A 49 -4.88 -1.14 -3.35
CA ALA A 49 -6.24 -1.03 -3.84
C ALA A 49 -6.77 -2.38 -4.30
N ARG A 50 -8.05 -2.63 -4.05
CA ARG A 50 -8.81 -3.75 -4.63
C ARG A 50 -9.77 -3.20 -5.66
N LEU A 51 -9.70 -3.73 -6.87
CA LEU A 51 -10.66 -3.53 -7.93
C LEU A 51 -11.49 -4.80 -8.09
N SER A 52 -12.78 -4.64 -8.37
CA SER A 52 -13.61 -5.75 -8.78
C SER A 52 -13.10 -6.35 -10.09
N ARG A 53 -13.49 -7.59 -10.41
CA ARG A 53 -13.18 -8.24 -11.69
C ARG A 53 -13.55 -7.46 -12.96
N VAL A 54 -14.42 -6.45 -12.85
CA VAL A 54 -14.81 -5.56 -13.96
C VAL A 54 -14.04 -4.22 -13.93
N GLY A 55 -13.03 -4.09 -13.08
CA GLY A 55 -12.15 -2.92 -12.96
C GLY A 55 -12.71 -1.76 -12.14
N GLN A 56 -13.81 -1.97 -11.39
CA GLN A 56 -14.34 -0.92 -10.52
C GLN A 56 -13.61 -0.92 -9.17
N LEU A 57 -13.21 0.26 -8.68
CA LEU A 57 -12.58 0.35 -7.36
C LEU A 57 -13.54 -0.09 -6.26
N SER A 58 -13.17 -1.13 -5.51
CA SER A 58 -13.88 -1.58 -4.32
C SER A 58 -13.41 -0.82 -3.08
N TRP A 59 -12.10 -0.75 -2.89
CA TRP A 59 -11.49 0.04 -1.82
C TRP A 59 -10.03 0.37 -2.16
N SER A 60 -9.51 1.41 -1.51
CA SER A 60 -8.09 1.77 -1.52
C SER A 60 -7.67 2.24 -0.14
N ARG A 61 -6.46 1.89 0.28
CA ARG A 61 -5.86 2.34 1.54
C ARG A 61 -4.44 2.82 1.28
N LYS A 62 -4.01 3.83 2.05
CA LYS A 62 -2.61 4.25 2.12
C LYS A 62 -1.98 3.78 3.43
N ILE A 63 -0.67 3.63 3.42
CA ILE A 63 0.15 3.39 4.60
C ILE A 63 1.28 4.41 4.55
N ASP A 64 1.30 5.30 5.54
CA ASP A 64 2.30 6.36 5.72
C ASP A 64 3.34 5.93 6.77
N GLY A 65 4.34 6.78 6.99
CA GLY A 65 5.46 6.53 7.90
C GLY A 65 6.62 5.78 7.24
N PHE A 66 6.73 5.80 5.91
CA PHE A 66 7.88 5.21 5.22
C PHE A 66 8.83 6.32 4.78
N SER A 67 9.94 6.50 5.51
CA SER A 67 10.88 7.60 5.21
C SER A 67 11.56 7.43 3.85
N ASP A 68 12.36 6.39 3.58
CA ASP A 68 13.33 6.53 2.47
C ASP A 68 13.49 5.31 1.55
N ARG A 69 12.93 4.14 1.92
CA ARG A 69 13.08 2.90 1.14
C ARG A 69 11.81 2.06 1.14
N ARG A 70 11.02 2.24 0.08
CA ARG A 70 9.75 1.56 -0.12
C ARG A 70 9.90 0.46 -1.15
N TRP A 71 10.38 -0.67 -0.69
CA TRP A 71 10.09 -1.91 -1.39
C TRP A 71 9.02 -2.64 -0.60
N ALA A 72 7.89 -2.88 -1.26
CA ALA A 72 6.89 -3.79 -0.73
C ALA A 72 6.58 -4.87 -1.76
N GLY A 73 6.48 -6.10 -1.28
CA GLY A 73 5.85 -7.21 -1.97
C GLY A 73 4.43 -7.41 -1.43
N MET A 74 3.57 -7.98 -2.26
CA MET A 74 2.22 -8.36 -1.87
C MET A 74 1.95 -9.82 -2.27
N ALA A 75 1.28 -10.54 -1.38
CA ALA A 75 0.65 -11.83 -1.66
C ALA A 75 -0.78 -11.82 -1.13
N LEU A 76 -1.62 -12.75 -1.58
CA LEU A 76 -2.97 -12.93 -1.04
C LEU A 76 -3.01 -14.20 -0.20
N THR A 77 -3.73 -14.16 0.93
CA THR A 77 -4.11 -15.37 1.66
C THR A 77 -5.11 -16.20 0.83
N SER A 78 -5.36 -17.45 1.24
CA SER A 78 -6.42 -18.28 0.62
C SER A 78 -7.82 -17.67 0.77
N SER A 79 -8.02 -16.77 1.73
CA SER A 79 -9.23 -15.97 1.96
C SER A 79 -9.26 -14.66 1.16
N GLY A 80 -8.21 -14.34 0.39
CA GLY A 80 -8.14 -13.11 -0.42
C GLY A 80 -7.74 -11.85 0.36
N GLU A 81 -7.19 -12.00 1.56
CA GLU A 81 -6.64 -10.87 2.33
C GLU A 81 -5.23 -10.54 1.83
N PRO A 82 -4.91 -9.27 1.53
CA PRO A 82 -3.55 -8.89 1.17
C PRO A 82 -2.58 -9.02 2.35
N VAL A 83 -1.44 -9.65 2.10
CA VAL A 83 -0.29 -9.66 3.00
C VAL A 83 0.82 -8.87 2.34
N LEU A 84 1.27 -7.81 3.00
CA LEU A 84 2.36 -6.97 2.57
C LEU A 84 3.62 -7.30 3.35
N LEU A 85 4.74 -7.35 2.65
CA LEU A 85 6.09 -7.50 3.18
C LEU A 85 6.89 -6.30 2.68
N GLY A 86 7.75 -5.70 3.50
CA GLY A 86 8.69 -4.70 3.00
C GLY A 86 9.70 -4.27 4.05
N SER A 87 10.42 -3.20 3.74
CA SER A 87 11.31 -2.51 4.69
C SER A 87 10.78 -1.12 5.01
N PHE A 88 11.07 -0.64 6.22
CA PHE A 88 10.80 0.74 6.62
C PHE A 88 11.95 1.27 7.48
N SER A 89 12.00 2.59 7.67
CA SER A 89 12.92 3.26 8.59
C SER A 89 12.14 4.30 9.38
N GLY A 90 12.47 4.47 10.66
CA GLY A 90 11.74 5.38 11.54
C GLY A 90 10.50 4.72 12.15
N ILE A 91 9.35 5.36 11.99
CA ILE A 91 8.07 4.97 12.60
C ILE A 91 7.04 4.75 11.50
N VAL A 92 6.40 3.58 11.47
CA VAL A 92 5.28 3.28 10.57
C VAL A 92 4.03 2.96 11.38
N GLU A 93 2.90 3.48 10.92
CA GLU A 93 1.57 3.22 11.51
C GLU A 93 0.82 2.20 10.65
N LEU A 94 0.50 1.05 11.25
CA LEU A 94 -0.19 -0.07 10.61
C LEU A 94 -1.52 -0.32 11.33
N GLY A 95 -2.53 0.47 10.98
CA GLY A 95 -3.82 0.45 11.66
C GLY A 95 -3.67 0.93 13.11
N THR A 96 -3.91 0.06 14.08
CA THR A 96 -3.74 0.37 15.52
C THR A 96 -2.36 0.02 16.07
N SER A 97 -1.47 -0.53 15.23
CA SER A 97 -0.12 -0.90 15.62
C SER A 97 0.87 0.15 15.14
N THR A 98 1.80 0.54 16.01
CA THR A 98 2.94 1.39 15.65
C THR A 98 4.19 0.54 15.70
N LEU A 99 4.97 0.53 14.63
CA LEU A 99 6.30 -0.10 14.60
C LEU A 99 7.36 0.98 14.56
N THR A 100 8.42 0.79 15.34
CA THR A 100 9.55 1.72 15.42
C THR A 100 10.84 0.95 15.19
N THR A 101 11.65 1.40 14.23
CA THR A 101 12.97 0.81 13.99
C THR A 101 13.97 1.20 15.07
N ASN A 102 14.95 0.34 15.34
CA ASN A 102 16.08 0.67 16.23
C ASN A 102 17.33 1.07 15.45
N GLY A 103 17.25 2.19 14.71
CA GLY A 103 18.37 2.76 13.95
C GLY A 103 18.19 2.60 12.43
N GLY A 104 18.65 1.48 11.87
CA GLY A 104 18.58 1.21 10.43
C GLY A 104 17.21 0.69 9.96
N PRO A 105 17.07 0.34 8.66
CA PRO A 105 15.83 -0.21 8.15
C PRO A 105 15.49 -1.55 8.79
N ASP A 106 14.24 -1.72 9.25
CA ASP A 106 13.69 -3.00 9.68
C ASP A 106 12.67 -3.52 8.67
N VAL A 107 12.34 -4.80 8.80
CA VAL A 107 11.29 -5.45 7.99
C VAL A 107 9.94 -5.33 8.65
N PHE A 108 8.88 -5.20 7.85
CA PHE A 108 7.51 -5.35 8.31
C PHE A 108 6.79 -6.44 7.53
N LEU A 109 5.83 -7.08 8.20
CA LEU A 109 4.85 -7.97 7.60
C LEU A 109 3.48 -7.58 8.16
N VAL A 110 2.54 -7.24 7.27
CA VAL A 110 1.19 -6.84 7.68
C VAL A 110 0.16 -7.54 6.82
N LYS A 111 -0.86 -8.12 7.47
CA LYS A 111 -2.06 -8.60 6.79
C LYS A 111 -3.12 -7.53 6.86
N LEU A 112 -3.63 -7.11 5.70
CA LEU A 112 -4.74 -6.18 5.59
C LEU A 112 -6.05 -6.94 5.68
N VAL A 113 -6.76 -6.75 6.79
CA VAL A 113 -8.13 -7.20 6.95
C VAL A 113 -9.05 -6.05 6.49
N PRO A 114 -9.86 -6.23 5.44
CA PRO A 114 -10.71 -5.18 4.88
C PRO A 114 -11.65 -4.54 5.91
#